data_AF-A0A2A9MAR9-F1
#
_entry.id   AF-A0A2A9MAR9-F1
#
_cell.length_a   1.000
_cell.length_b   1.000
_cell.length_c   1.000
_cell.angle_alpha   90.00
_cell.angle_beta   90.00
_cell.angle_gamma   90.00
#
_symmetry.space_group_name_H-M   'P 1'
#
loop_
_entity.id
_entity.type
_entity.pdbx_description
1 polymer ?
#
loop_
_entity_poly.entity_id
_entity_poly.type
_entity_poly.pdbx_seq_one_letter_code
_entity_poly.pdbx_strand_id
1 'polypeptide(L)'
;MFEKRNMAIDLSHIQIEDFRKFKNLLYTGCLDEEPSDDELLDLFELVDHYQVQHLCEVLAEHIHRRLSPQNFDKFCHFSITHCSELLRLPCCIYAASNDNVKAQFNGGKLSEPVTEELARFFDVDVNPSKKRRFSL
;
A
#
# COMPACT_ATOMS: atom_id res chain seq x y z
N MET A 1 -12.97 -23.84 21.59
CA MET A 1 -13.27 -23.13 20.33
C MET A 1 -14.36 -23.88 19.60
N PHE A 2 -15.46 -23.19 19.25
CA PHE A 2 -16.56 -23.75 18.48
C PHE A 2 -16.10 -24.14 17.05
N GLU A 3 -15.16 -23.40 16.44
CA GLU A 3 -14.65 -23.75 15.10
C GLU A 3 -13.93 -25.09 15.10
N LYS A 4 -13.11 -25.37 16.13
CA LYS A 4 -12.39 -26.65 16.26
C LYS A 4 -13.32 -27.87 16.35
N ARG A 5 -14.57 -27.69 16.80
CA ARG A 5 -15.55 -28.78 16.92
C ARG A 5 -16.35 -28.96 15.63
N ASN A 6 -16.66 -27.87 14.94
CA ASN A 6 -17.46 -27.89 13.72
C ASN A 6 -16.61 -28.07 12.45
N MET A 7 -15.27 -27.98 12.56
CA MET A 7 -14.34 -28.03 11.42
C MET A 7 -14.70 -27.04 10.31
N ALA A 8 -15.32 -25.91 10.69
CA ALA A 8 -15.81 -24.88 9.80
C ALA A 8 -15.51 -23.51 10.41
N ILE A 9 -15.04 -22.60 9.57
CA ILE A 9 -14.78 -21.20 9.89
C ILE A 9 -15.62 -20.37 8.92
N ASP A 10 -16.44 -19.48 9.45
CA ASP A 10 -17.19 -18.52 8.63
C ASP A 10 -16.35 -17.28 8.38
N LEU A 11 -16.19 -16.92 7.11
CA LEU A 11 -15.39 -15.79 6.63
C LEU A 11 -16.27 -14.83 5.81
N SER A 12 -17.43 -14.48 6.35
CA SER A 12 -18.46 -13.68 5.67
C SER A 12 -18.04 -12.25 5.28
N HIS A 13 -16.90 -11.77 5.78
CA HIS A 13 -16.33 -10.46 5.46
C HIS A 13 -15.40 -10.47 4.24
N ILE A 14 -15.05 -11.64 3.68
CA ILE A 14 -14.10 -11.77 2.57
C ILE A 14 -14.82 -12.24 1.32
N GLN A 15 -14.49 -11.62 0.18
CA GLN A 15 -14.99 -12.08 -1.12
C GLN A 15 -14.33 -13.42 -1.50
N ILE A 16 -15.12 -14.31 -2.10
CA ILE A 16 -14.67 -15.67 -2.42
C ILE A 16 -13.43 -15.67 -3.32
N GLU A 17 -13.33 -14.72 -4.24
CA GLU A 17 -12.21 -14.65 -5.18
C GLU A 17 -10.90 -14.19 -4.50
N ASP A 18 -10.97 -13.23 -3.57
CA ASP A 18 -9.80 -12.80 -2.80
C ASP A 18 -9.29 -13.91 -1.90
N PHE A 19 -10.21 -14.65 -1.27
CA PHE A 19 -9.86 -15.82 -0.48
C PHE A 19 -9.20 -16.91 -1.34
N ARG A 20 -9.64 -17.13 -2.59
CA ARG A 20 -8.99 -18.09 -3.49
C ARG A 20 -7.57 -17.68 -3.82
N LYS A 21 -7.34 -16.40 -4.14
CA LYS A 21 -6.00 -15.87 -4.43
C LYS A 21 -5.09 -15.97 -3.20
N PHE A 22 -5.57 -15.56 -2.03
CA PHE A 22 -4.85 -15.71 -0.77
C PHE A 22 -4.50 -17.16 -0.47
N LYS A 23 -5.48 -18.07 -0.60
CA LYS A 23 -5.27 -19.49 -0.39
C LYS A 23 -4.22 -20.04 -1.36
N ASN A 24 -4.30 -19.71 -2.65
CA ASN A 24 -3.32 -20.18 -3.63
C ASN A 24 -1.93 -19.68 -3.28
N LEU A 25 -1.78 -18.38 -3.02
CA LEU A 25 -0.52 -17.78 -2.59
C LEU A 25 0.03 -18.45 -1.32
N LEU A 26 -0.83 -18.76 -0.35
CA LEU A 26 -0.46 -19.44 0.90
C LEU A 26 0.06 -20.86 0.68
N TYR A 27 -0.51 -21.61 -0.26
CA TYR A 27 -0.10 -22.99 -0.52
C TYR A 27 1.05 -23.12 -1.52
N THR A 28 1.15 -22.23 -2.50
CA THR A 28 2.12 -22.33 -3.61
C THR A 28 3.27 -21.33 -3.49
N GLY A 29 3.09 -20.24 -2.76
CA GLY A 29 3.99 -19.09 -2.76
C GLY A 29 3.97 -18.30 -4.08
N CYS A 30 3.04 -18.61 -4.99
CA CYS A 30 2.99 -18.03 -6.33
C CYS A 30 1.65 -17.34 -6.60
N LEU A 31 1.70 -16.27 -7.40
CA LEU A 31 0.53 -15.66 -8.01
C LEU A 31 0.30 -16.32 -9.38
N ASP A 32 -0.85 -16.96 -9.56
CA ASP A 32 -1.17 -17.69 -10.80
C ASP A 32 -1.33 -16.75 -12.00
N GLU A 33 -1.85 -15.57 -11.75
CA GLU A 33 -2.03 -14.49 -12.72
C GLU A 33 -1.40 -13.21 -12.18
N GLU A 34 -1.00 -12.32 -13.08
CA GLU A 34 -0.42 -11.06 -12.70
C GLU A 34 -1.54 -10.11 -12.18
N PRO A 35 -1.61 -9.83 -10.86
CA PRO A 35 -2.73 -9.05 -10.31
C PRO A 35 -2.63 -7.60 -10.75
N SER A 36 -3.76 -6.90 -10.80
CA SER A 36 -3.80 -5.44 -10.89
C SER A 36 -3.24 -4.77 -9.63
N ASP A 37 -2.96 -3.47 -9.70
CA ASP A 37 -2.46 -2.72 -8.54
C ASP A 37 -3.47 -2.69 -7.38
N ASP A 38 -4.78 -2.71 -7.65
CA ASP A 38 -5.83 -2.79 -6.61
C ASP A 38 -5.81 -4.18 -5.94
N GLU A 39 -5.87 -5.24 -6.74
CA GLU A 39 -5.88 -6.61 -6.23
C GLU A 39 -4.62 -6.94 -5.43
N LEU A 40 -3.47 -6.35 -5.79
CA LEU A 40 -2.22 -6.53 -5.06
C LEU A 40 -2.27 -5.89 -3.66
N LEU A 41 -2.91 -4.73 -3.54
CA LEU A 41 -3.11 -4.03 -2.27
C LEU A 41 -4.15 -4.73 -1.40
N ASP A 42 -5.27 -5.15 -1.98
CA ASP A 42 -6.32 -5.90 -1.27
C ASP A 42 -5.75 -7.21 -0.72
N LEU A 43 -4.93 -7.91 -1.52
CA LEU A 43 -4.26 -9.12 -1.09
C LEU A 43 -3.23 -8.86 0.01
N PHE A 44 -2.50 -7.74 -0.05
CA PHE A 44 -1.58 -7.34 1.02
C PHE A 44 -2.32 -7.12 2.33
N GLU A 45 -3.43 -6.38 2.32
CA GLU A 45 -4.26 -6.15 3.50
C GLU A 45 -4.80 -7.47 4.08
N LEU A 46 -5.26 -8.38 3.22
CA LEU A 46 -5.77 -9.68 3.64
C LEU A 46 -4.68 -10.53 4.30
N VAL A 47 -3.48 -10.56 3.72
CA VAL A 47 -2.33 -11.27 4.25
C VAL A 47 -1.87 -10.69 5.60
N ASP A 48 -1.83 -9.37 5.71
CA ASP A 48 -1.49 -8.66 6.95
C ASP A 48 -2.53 -8.91 8.05
N HIS A 49 -3.83 -8.87 7.69
CA HIS A 49 -4.94 -9.19 8.59
C HIS A 49 -4.81 -10.61 9.19
N TYR A 50 -4.41 -11.58 8.37
CA TYR A 50 -4.16 -12.95 8.82
C TYR A 50 -2.75 -13.19 9.38
N GLN A 51 -1.94 -12.13 9.51
CA GLN A 51 -0.60 -12.16 10.10
C GLN A 51 0.35 -13.14 9.40
N VAL A 52 0.20 -13.30 8.09
CA VAL A 52 1.06 -14.19 7.29
C VAL A 52 2.26 -13.41 6.77
N GLN A 53 3.18 -13.06 7.68
CA GLN A 53 4.22 -12.05 7.43
C GLN A 53 5.15 -12.35 6.24
N HIS A 54 5.48 -13.62 5.99
CA HIS A 54 6.32 -13.98 4.84
C HIS A 54 5.66 -13.61 3.49
N LEU A 55 4.33 -13.66 3.41
CA LEU A 55 3.61 -13.24 2.21
C LEU A 55 3.52 -11.72 2.10
N CYS A 56 3.50 -10.98 3.22
CA CYS A 56 3.63 -9.51 3.18
C CYS A 56 4.94 -9.11 2.51
N GLU A 57 6.04 -9.80 2.82
CA GLU A 57 7.35 -9.55 2.21
C GLU A 57 7.35 -9.84 0.71
N VAL A 58 6.77 -10.98 0.29
CA VAL A 58 6.62 -11.33 -1.13
C VAL A 58 5.81 -10.28 -1.88
N LEU A 59 4.65 -9.89 -1.34
CA LEU A 59 3.80 -8.88 -1.97
C LEU A 59 4.45 -7.50 -1.98
N ALA A 60 5.19 -7.14 -0.92
CA ALA A 60 5.98 -5.91 -0.91
C ALA A 60 7.02 -5.88 -2.02
N GLU A 61 7.72 -6.99 -2.26
CA GLU A 61 8.66 -7.09 -3.36
C GLU A 61 7.98 -6.89 -4.73
N HIS A 62 6.80 -7.48 -4.92
CA HIS A 62 6.00 -7.25 -6.13
C HIS A 62 5.59 -5.78 -6.29
N ILE A 63 5.16 -5.12 -5.21
CA ILE A 63 4.82 -3.69 -5.22
C ILE A 63 6.05 -2.85 -5.57
N HIS A 64 7.21 -3.11 -4.94
CA HIS A 64 8.44 -2.37 -5.19
C HIS A 64 8.89 -2.45 -6.64
N ARG A 65 8.79 -3.62 -7.27
CA ARG A 65 9.14 -3.81 -8.69
C ARG A 65 8.22 -3.06 -9.65
N ARG A 66 7.00 -2.71 -9.21
CA ARG A 66 5.98 -2.01 -10.00
C ARG A 66 5.90 -0.52 -9.72
N LEU A 67 6.65 0.00 -8.76
CA LEU A 67 6.67 1.43 -8.45
C LEU A 67 7.02 2.22 -9.73
N SER A 68 6.12 3.12 -10.09
CA SER A 68 6.22 4.00 -11.23
C SER A 68 5.69 5.39 -10.83
N PRO A 69 6.05 6.47 -11.55
CA PRO A 69 5.48 7.78 -11.25
C PRO A 69 3.95 7.85 -11.39
N GLN A 70 3.33 6.91 -12.11
CA GLN A 70 1.88 6.89 -12.34
C GLN A 70 1.11 6.26 -11.18
N ASN A 71 1.67 5.22 -10.54
CA ASN A 71 1.02 4.50 -9.43
C ASN A 71 1.65 4.81 -8.06
N PHE A 72 2.70 5.63 -8.02
CA PHE A 72 3.42 6.00 -6.80
C PHE A 72 2.48 6.54 -5.71
N ASP A 73 1.62 7.50 -6.04
CA ASP A 73 0.73 8.13 -5.04
C ASP A 73 -0.17 7.08 -4.39
N LYS A 74 -0.70 6.13 -5.16
CA LYS A 74 -1.55 5.04 -4.67
C LYS A 74 -0.80 4.13 -3.71
N PHE A 75 0.37 3.63 -4.10
CA PHE A 75 1.15 2.72 -3.25
C PHE A 75 1.70 3.40 -2.00
N CYS A 76 2.17 4.64 -2.11
CA CYS A 76 2.66 5.39 -0.96
C CYS A 76 1.52 5.72 0.00
N HIS A 77 0.37 6.14 -0.50
CA HIS A 77 -0.82 6.37 0.32
C HIS A 77 -1.23 5.10 1.08
N PHE A 78 -1.30 3.96 0.39
CA PHE A 78 -1.59 2.67 1.04
C PHE A 78 -0.59 2.35 2.16
N SER A 79 0.72 2.53 1.91
CA SER A 79 1.74 2.26 2.92
C SER A 79 1.57 3.10 4.20
N ILE A 80 1.08 4.34 4.06
CA ILE A 80 0.82 5.25 5.18
C ILE A 80 -0.44 4.82 5.92
N THR A 81 -1.53 4.56 5.20
CA THR A 81 -2.83 4.19 5.79
C THR A 81 -2.76 2.89 6.57
N HIS A 82 -2.02 1.91 6.06
CA HIS A 82 -1.86 0.60 6.71
C HIS A 82 -0.62 0.52 7.61
N CYS A 83 0.10 1.63 7.84
CA CYS A 83 1.32 1.69 8.65
C CYS A 83 2.35 0.60 8.27
N SER A 84 2.43 0.26 6.98
CA SER A 84 3.28 -0.83 6.50
C SER A 84 4.70 -0.33 6.30
N GLU A 85 5.55 -0.56 7.30
CA GLU A 85 6.98 -0.21 7.24
C GLU A 85 7.71 -0.92 6.09
N LEU A 86 7.22 -2.10 5.68
CA LEU A 86 7.74 -2.84 4.51
C LEU A 86 7.61 -2.04 3.21
N LEU A 87 6.57 -1.20 3.09
CA LEU A 87 6.28 -0.42 1.89
C LEU A 87 6.70 1.05 2.02
N ARG A 88 6.61 1.61 3.23
CA ARG A 88 6.80 3.04 3.47
C ARG A 88 8.21 3.52 3.15
N LEU A 89 9.23 2.87 3.72
CA LEU A 89 10.63 3.25 3.49
C LEU A 89 11.02 3.11 2.00
N PRO A 90 10.71 2.01 1.31
CA PRO A 90 10.96 1.88 -0.13
C PRO A 90 10.24 2.93 -0.98
N CYS A 91 8.99 3.30 -0.64
CA CYS A 91 8.30 4.41 -1.31
C CYS A 91 9.07 5.73 -1.14
N CYS A 92 9.54 6.05 0.07
CA CYS A 92 10.33 7.26 0.31
C CYS A 92 11.67 7.25 -0.44
N ILE A 93 12.38 6.11 -0.46
CA ILE A 93 13.63 5.94 -1.23
C ILE A 93 13.37 6.12 -2.74
N TYR A 94 12.28 5.55 -3.25
CA TYR A 94 11.89 5.72 -4.64
C TYR A 94 11.60 7.19 -4.97
N ALA A 95 10.84 7.90 -4.12
CA ALA A 95 10.60 9.33 -4.28
C ALA A 95 11.90 10.16 -4.26
N ALA A 96 12.86 9.79 -3.39
CA ALA A 96 14.15 10.46 -3.28
C ALA A 96 15.05 10.26 -4.51
N SER A 97 14.90 9.15 -5.23
CA SER A 97 15.70 8.80 -6.39
C SER A 97 15.02 9.13 -7.73
N ASN A 98 13.71 9.36 -7.76
CA ASN A 98 12.94 9.59 -8.98
C ASN A 98 12.56 11.06 -9.20
N ASP A 99 13.14 11.70 -10.21
CA ASP A 99 12.90 13.12 -10.51
C ASP A 99 11.47 13.43 -10.95
N ASN A 100 10.75 12.47 -11.57
CA ASN A 100 9.35 12.67 -11.95
C ASN A 100 8.46 12.75 -10.71
N VAL A 101 8.71 11.91 -9.70
CA VAL A 101 7.98 11.95 -8.43
C VAL A 101 8.29 13.24 -7.66
N LYS A 102 9.54 13.69 -7.64
CA LYS A 102 9.90 15.01 -7.07
C LYS A 102 9.18 16.16 -7.77
N ALA A 103 9.09 16.12 -9.10
CA ALA A 103 8.35 17.11 -9.86
C ALA A 103 6.85 17.08 -9.55
N GLN A 104 6.25 15.90 -9.32
CA GLN A 104 4.86 15.76 -8.87
C GLN A 104 4.65 16.32 -7.46
N PHE A 105 5.57 16.06 -6.53
CA PHE A 105 5.58 16.61 -5.18
C PHE A 105 5.63 18.14 -5.20
N ASN A 106 6.64 18.72 -5.87
CA ASN A 106 6.79 20.17 -6.01
C ASN A 106 5.62 20.83 -6.77
N GLY A 107 5.00 20.09 -7.69
CA GLY A 107 3.83 20.52 -8.44
C GLY A 107 2.50 20.38 -7.70
N GLY A 108 2.48 19.84 -6.47
CA GLY A 108 1.27 19.62 -5.69
C GLY A 108 0.27 18.65 -6.33
N LYS A 109 0.79 17.62 -7.02
CA LYS A 109 -0.03 16.59 -7.71
C LYS A 109 -0.26 15.33 -6.89
N LEU A 110 0.43 15.19 -5.77
CA LEU A 110 0.31 14.06 -4.86
C LEU A 110 -0.81 14.30 -3.84
N SER A 111 -1.34 13.23 -3.27
CA SER A 111 -2.32 13.31 -2.19
C SER A 111 -1.72 13.95 -0.94
N GLU A 112 -2.58 14.54 -0.09
CA GLU A 112 -2.15 15.23 1.13
C GLU A 112 -1.35 14.32 2.09
N PRO A 113 -1.77 13.07 2.38
CA PRO A 113 -1.02 12.18 3.25
C PRO A 113 0.40 11.88 2.71
N VAL A 114 0.50 11.65 1.40
CA VAL A 114 1.78 11.37 0.73
C VAL A 114 2.67 12.61 0.75
N THR A 115 2.09 13.79 0.54
CA THR A 115 2.84 15.06 0.57
C THR A 115 3.41 15.33 1.97
N GLU A 116 2.61 15.16 3.02
CA GLU A 116 3.09 15.31 4.40
C GLU A 116 4.20 14.32 4.74
N GLU A 117 4.05 13.07 4.32
CA GLU A 117 5.03 12.02 4.57
C GLU A 117 6.37 12.31 3.88
N LEU A 118 6.33 12.65 2.59
CA LEU A 118 7.54 12.98 1.84
C LEU A 118 8.22 14.24 2.37
N ALA A 119 7.44 15.22 2.83
CA ALA A 119 8.00 16.43 3.40
C ALA A 119 8.76 16.19 4.69
N ARG A 120 8.22 15.33 5.58
CA ARG A 120 8.94 14.86 6.78
C ARG A 120 10.22 14.11 6.38
N PHE A 121 10.15 13.28 5.35
CA PHE A 121 11.30 12.51 4.89
C PHE A 121 12.40 13.37 4.25
N PHE A 122 12.04 14.39 3.48
CA PHE A 122 12.98 15.31 2.84
C PHE A 122 13.43 16.47 3.73
N ASP A 123 12.91 16.57 4.95
CA ASP A 123 13.11 17.71 5.85
C ASP A 123 12.74 19.05 5.19
N VAL A 124 11.61 19.06 4.49
CA VAL A 124 11.09 20.24 3.78
C VAL A 124 9.83 20.73 4.47
N ASP A 125 9.81 22.01 4.85
CA ASP A 125 8.59 22.67 5.32
C ASP A 125 7.55 22.73 4.18
N VAL A 126 6.46 21.97 4.28
CA VAL A 126 5.31 22.11 3.38
C VAL A 126 4.61 23.42 3.72
N ASN A 127 4.98 24.49 3.01
CA ASN A 127 4.35 25.78 3.20
C ASN A 127 2.86 25.68 2.78
N PRO A 128 1.88 25.86 3.68
CA PRO A 128 0.48 25.67 3.36
C PRO A 128 -0.03 26.93 2.64
N SER A 129 0.34 27.12 1.38
CA SER A 129 -0.07 28.30 0.58
C SER A 129 -1.54 28.27 0.15
N LYS A 130 -2.42 27.52 0.84
CA LYS A 130 -3.87 27.54 0.63
C LYS A 130 -4.68 27.54 1.92
N LYS A 131 -4.27 28.30 2.94
CA LYS A 131 -5.25 28.90 3.86
C LYS A 131 -6.06 29.94 3.06
N ARG A 132 -7.14 29.50 2.41
CA ARG A 132 -8.18 30.39 1.88
C ARG A 132 -8.59 31.32 3.03
N ARG A 133 -8.24 32.60 2.91
CA ARG A 133 -8.84 33.67 3.71
C ARG A 133 -10.34 33.61 3.43
N PHE A 134 -11.11 33.05 4.36
CA PHE A 134 -12.48 33.46 4.51
C PHE A 134 -12.42 34.87 5.09
N SER A 135 -12.59 35.86 4.21
CA SER A 135 -12.94 37.21 4.62
C SER A 135 -14.34 37.16 5.22
N LEU A 136 -14.43 37.57 6.50
CA LEU A 136 -15.66 37.97 7.18
C LEU A 136 -16.38 39.07 6.40
#